data_AF-A0A0B1RX50-F1
#
_entry.id   AF-A0A0B1RX50-F1
#
_cell.length_a   1.000
_cell.length_b   1.000
_cell.length_c   1.000
_cell.angle_alpha   90.00
_cell.angle_beta   90.00
_cell.angle_gamma   90.00
#
_symmetry.space_group_name_H-M   'P 1'
#
loop_
_entity.id
_entity.type
_entity.pdbx_description
1 polymer ?
#
loop_
_entity_poly.entity_id
_entity_poly.type
_entity_poly.pdbx_seq_one_letter_code
_entity_poly.pdbx_strand_id
1 'polypeptide(L)'
;MSHSSTDLIVAHVLGVDHCGHKYGPNHIQMSVQLRKVDEIILETANELENDDLLVVLGDHGMTSTGDHGGDSDDETHAGLLVFSPGHALAPLPAGLRQIDLVPTLSLLLGLPIPFSNLGIVVESLFPPHLAEQAVALNYEQVRRFASTYASANPSFEISEIIAHDTTSTAEQLR
;
A
#
# COMPACT_ATOMS: atom_id res chain seq x y z
N MET A 1 -14.87 -28.57 -7.48
CA MET A 1 -15.06 -27.12 -7.63
C MET A 1 -13.75 -26.61 -8.22
N SER A 2 -13.76 -26.12 -9.46
CA SER A 2 -12.54 -25.56 -10.05
C SER A 2 -12.23 -24.27 -9.33
N HIS A 3 -11.05 -24.16 -8.72
CA HIS A 3 -10.50 -22.86 -8.38
C HIS A 3 -10.33 -22.10 -9.70
N SER A 4 -11.06 -21.01 -9.91
CA SER A 4 -10.59 -20.00 -10.86
C SER A 4 -9.27 -19.49 -10.27
N SER A 5 -8.21 -19.45 -11.07
CA SER A 5 -6.98 -18.78 -10.65
C SER A 5 -7.31 -17.30 -10.47
N THR A 6 -7.04 -16.77 -9.28
CA THR A 6 -6.98 -15.31 -9.13
C THR A 6 -5.68 -14.86 -9.76
N ASP A 7 -5.77 -14.13 -10.87
CA ASP A 7 -4.61 -13.63 -11.60
C ASP A 7 -4.25 -12.23 -11.11
N LEU A 8 -2.95 -11.94 -10.98
CA LEU A 8 -2.44 -10.61 -10.63
C LEU A 8 -1.62 -10.07 -11.80
N ILE A 9 -2.05 -8.93 -12.34
CA ILE A 9 -1.32 -8.21 -13.38
C ILE A 9 -0.73 -6.95 -12.76
N VAL A 10 0.58 -6.77 -12.93
CA VAL A 10 1.29 -5.55 -12.51
C VAL A 10 1.83 -4.86 -13.75
N ALA A 11 1.37 -3.63 -13.98
CA ALA A 11 1.87 -2.76 -15.02
C ALA A 11 2.56 -1.54 -14.40
N HIS A 12 3.66 -1.10 -15.01
CA HIS A 12 4.44 0.04 -14.54
C HIS A 12 4.69 1.03 -15.67
N VAL A 13 4.42 2.32 -15.44
CA VAL A 13 4.52 3.38 -16.45
C VAL A 13 5.57 4.41 -16.03
N LEU A 14 6.72 4.40 -16.71
CA LEU A 14 7.85 5.29 -16.43
C LEU A 14 7.72 6.73 -16.97
N GLY A 15 6.76 6.96 -17.87
CA GLY A 15 6.74 8.19 -18.65
C GLY A 15 6.55 9.47 -17.81
N VAL A 16 5.78 9.38 -16.73
CA VAL A 16 5.47 10.52 -15.83
C VAL A 16 6.73 10.96 -15.09
N ASP A 17 7.46 10.01 -14.47
CA ASP A 17 8.71 10.29 -13.77
C ASP A 17 9.76 10.95 -14.68
N HIS A 18 10.04 10.33 -15.83
CA HIS A 18 10.99 10.87 -16.81
C HIS A 18 10.59 12.28 -17.30
N CYS A 19 9.29 12.53 -17.47
CA CYS A 19 8.80 13.85 -17.86
C CYS A 19 9.00 14.88 -16.74
N GLY A 20 8.80 14.46 -15.49
CA GLY A 20 9.04 15.26 -14.28
C GLY A 20 10.49 15.69 -14.17
N HIS A 21 11.44 14.75 -14.23
CA HIS A 21 12.88 15.04 -14.23
C HIS A 21 13.31 15.98 -15.34
N LYS A 22 12.77 15.80 -16.55
CA LYS A 22 13.21 16.56 -17.71
C LYS A 22 12.65 17.98 -17.77
N TYR A 23 11.39 18.17 -17.38
CA TYR A 23 10.67 19.42 -17.63
C TYR A 23 10.08 20.07 -16.37
N GLY A 24 9.99 19.34 -15.26
CA GLY A 24 9.25 19.71 -14.06
C GLY A 24 7.77 19.35 -14.11
N PRO A 25 7.11 19.20 -12.94
CA PRO A 25 5.73 18.72 -12.85
C PRO A 25 4.69 19.68 -13.45
N ASN A 26 4.98 20.98 -13.48
CA ASN A 26 4.04 22.00 -13.96
C ASN A 26 4.20 22.34 -15.46
N HIS A 27 5.04 21.59 -16.19
CA HIS A 27 5.28 21.84 -17.61
C HIS A 27 4.20 21.22 -18.51
N ILE A 28 3.91 21.82 -19.66
CA ILE A 28 2.87 21.34 -20.60
C ILE A 28 3.08 19.88 -21.06
N GLN A 29 4.34 19.42 -21.10
CA GLN A 29 4.67 18.03 -21.44
C GLN A 29 4.18 17.05 -20.36
N MET A 30 4.12 17.47 -19.09
CA MET A 30 3.55 16.65 -18.02
C MET A 30 2.07 16.38 -18.29
N SER A 31 1.29 17.40 -18.66
CA SER A 31 -0.12 17.22 -19.02
C SER A 31 -0.31 16.31 -20.24
N VAL A 32 0.59 16.36 -21.22
CA VAL A 32 0.58 15.43 -22.37
C VAL A 32 0.84 14.00 -21.89
N GLN A 33 1.78 13.81 -20.98
CA GLN A 33 2.13 12.49 -20.48
C GLN A 33 1.06 11.90 -19.56
N LEU A 34 0.46 12.71 -18.68
CA LEU A 34 -0.65 12.31 -17.82
C LEU A 34 -1.86 11.86 -18.64
N ARG A 35 -2.21 12.56 -19.74
CA ARG A 35 -3.31 12.12 -20.63
C ARG A 35 -3.12 10.72 -21.20
N LYS A 36 -1.89 10.31 -21.49
CA LYS A 36 -1.62 8.93 -21.95
C LYS A 36 -1.84 7.92 -20.83
N VAL A 37 -1.52 8.29 -19.59
CA VAL A 37 -1.79 7.45 -18.41
C VAL A 37 -3.30 7.36 -18.18
N ASP A 38 -4.02 8.47 -18.29
CA ASP A 38 -5.49 8.49 -18.19
C ASP A 38 -6.14 7.58 -19.24
N GLU A 39 -5.68 7.61 -20.49
CA GLU A 39 -6.13 6.72 -21.56
C GLU A 39 -5.92 5.24 -21.17
N ILE A 40 -4.71 4.86 -20.70
CA ILE A 40 -4.42 3.49 -20.25
C ILE A 40 -5.34 3.07 -19.09
N ILE A 41 -5.55 3.95 -18.11
CA ILE A 41 -6.42 3.68 -16.96
C ILE A 41 -7.86 3.45 -17.42
N LEU A 42 -8.38 4.30 -18.30
CA LEU A 42 -9.74 4.20 -18.82
C LEU A 42 -9.94 2.95 -19.69
N GLU A 43 -9.01 2.66 -20.58
CA GLU A 43 -9.03 1.44 -21.39
C GLU A 43 -9.02 0.20 -20.50
N THR A 44 -8.13 0.17 -19.50
CA THR A 44 -8.07 -0.94 -18.54
C THR A 44 -9.38 -1.08 -17.76
N ALA A 45 -9.92 0.03 -17.23
CA ALA A 45 -11.15 0.02 -16.44
C ALA A 45 -12.37 -0.48 -17.23
N ASN A 46 -12.42 -0.24 -18.54
CA ASN A 46 -13.51 -0.67 -19.42
C ASN A 46 -13.48 -2.19 -19.71
N GLU A 47 -12.34 -2.85 -19.54
CA GLU A 47 -12.17 -4.28 -19.79
C GLU A 47 -12.31 -5.13 -18.51
N LEU A 48 -12.50 -4.51 -17.35
CA LEU A 48 -12.64 -5.22 -16.07
C LEU A 48 -13.98 -5.96 -15.95
N GLU A 49 -13.92 -7.16 -15.37
CA GLU A 49 -15.09 -7.91 -14.92
C GLU A 49 -15.61 -7.39 -13.55
N ASN A 50 -16.79 -7.85 -13.12
CA ASN A 50 -17.44 -7.31 -11.91
C ASN A 50 -16.66 -7.62 -10.61
N ASP A 51 -15.93 -8.72 -10.58
CA ASP A 51 -15.10 -9.16 -9.47
C ASP A 51 -13.65 -8.67 -9.54
N ASP A 52 -13.28 -7.93 -10.58
CA ASP A 52 -11.96 -7.33 -10.71
C ASP A 52 -11.79 -6.08 -9.84
N LEU A 53 -10.53 -5.79 -9.51
CA LEU A 53 -10.10 -4.62 -8.77
C LEU A 53 -8.93 -3.94 -9.50
N LEU A 54 -9.12 -2.70 -9.91
CA LEU A 54 -8.06 -1.84 -10.43
C LEU A 54 -7.51 -0.96 -9.32
N VAL A 55 -6.20 -1.03 -9.13
CA VAL A 55 -5.44 -0.18 -8.21
C VAL A 55 -4.39 0.58 -9.01
N VAL A 56 -4.49 1.90 -9.01
CA VAL A 56 -3.51 2.80 -9.62
C VAL A 56 -2.85 3.59 -8.51
N LEU A 57 -1.53 3.54 -8.43
CA LEU A 57 -0.77 4.22 -7.40
C LEU A 57 0.53 4.80 -7.96
N GLY A 58 1.00 5.88 -7.34
CA GLY A 58 2.39 6.29 -7.44
C GLY A 58 3.24 5.63 -6.35
N ASP A 59 4.50 5.39 -6.64
CA ASP A 59 5.53 4.99 -5.68
C ASP A 59 6.10 6.19 -4.90
N HIS A 60 6.15 7.36 -5.53
CA HIS A 60 6.53 8.62 -4.91
C HIS A 60 5.85 9.83 -5.58
N GLY A 61 6.00 10.99 -4.95
CA GLY A 61 5.70 12.29 -5.54
C GLY A 61 6.94 12.92 -6.19
N MET A 62 6.93 14.23 -6.41
CA MET A 62 8.02 14.95 -7.07
C MET A 62 8.05 16.40 -6.61
N THR A 63 9.23 16.93 -6.34
CA THR A 63 9.42 18.35 -6.03
C THR A 63 9.04 19.25 -7.22
N SER A 64 8.80 20.53 -6.93
CA SER A 64 8.50 21.54 -7.97
C SER A 64 9.60 21.69 -9.05
N THR A 65 10.84 21.29 -8.75
CA THR A 65 11.98 21.29 -9.69
C THR A 65 12.13 19.98 -10.47
N GLY A 66 11.27 18.99 -10.22
CA GLY A 66 11.33 17.71 -10.91
C GLY A 66 12.33 16.72 -10.31
N ASP A 67 12.65 16.83 -9.02
CA ASP A 67 13.49 15.86 -8.29
C ASP A 67 12.70 15.10 -7.21
N HIS A 68 13.21 13.96 -6.73
CA HIS A 68 12.59 13.17 -5.67
C HIS A 68 13.63 12.36 -4.86
N GLY A 69 13.19 11.69 -3.79
CA GLY A 69 14.02 10.82 -2.94
C GLY A 69 14.39 11.43 -1.58
N GLY A 70 13.92 12.63 -1.29
CA GLY A 70 13.90 13.26 0.02
C GLY A 70 12.69 12.87 0.87
N ASP A 71 12.47 13.63 1.94
CA ASP A 71 11.43 13.42 2.95
C ASP A 71 10.30 14.45 2.90
N SER A 72 10.29 15.34 1.91
CA SER A 72 9.27 16.38 1.80
C SER A 72 7.88 15.79 1.48
N ASP A 73 6.83 16.53 1.82
CA ASP A 73 5.46 16.12 1.52
C ASP A 73 5.24 15.92 0.01
N ASP A 74 5.82 16.79 -0.82
CA ASP A 74 5.76 16.71 -2.29
C ASP A 74 6.40 15.42 -2.83
N GLU A 75 7.36 14.83 -2.12
CA GLU A 75 8.09 13.62 -2.53
C GLU A 75 7.50 12.35 -1.94
N THR A 76 6.97 12.41 -0.71
CA THR A 76 6.47 11.24 0.00
C THR A 76 4.98 10.98 -0.24
N HIS A 77 4.20 11.99 -0.64
CA HIS A 77 2.80 11.81 -1.02
C HIS A 77 2.66 11.40 -2.48
N ALA A 78 2.00 10.27 -2.70
CA ALA A 78 1.67 9.75 -4.03
C ALA A 78 0.15 9.59 -4.20
N GLY A 79 -0.31 9.63 -5.44
CA GLY A 79 -1.72 9.38 -5.76
C GLY A 79 -2.10 7.91 -5.56
N LEU A 80 -3.35 7.68 -5.15
CA LEU A 80 -3.99 6.36 -5.10
C LEU A 80 -5.41 6.45 -5.65
N LEU A 81 -5.72 5.58 -6.60
CA LEU A 81 -7.06 5.34 -7.12
C LEU A 81 -7.36 3.85 -6.99
N VAL A 82 -8.54 3.54 -6.49
CA VAL A 82 -9.04 2.17 -6.38
C VAL A 82 -10.43 2.13 -7.00
N PHE A 83 -10.64 1.17 -7.89
CA PHE A 83 -11.88 1.04 -8.66
C PHE A 83 -12.24 -0.44 -8.84
N SER A 84 -13.53 -0.75 -8.73
CA SER A 84 -14.09 -2.05 -9.09
C SER A 84 -15.45 -1.83 -9.74
N PRO A 85 -15.77 -2.49 -10.88
CA PRO A 85 -17.07 -2.33 -11.53
C PRO A 85 -18.23 -2.88 -10.70
N GLY A 86 -18.06 -4.02 -10.04
CA GLY A 86 -19.11 -4.72 -9.32
C GLY A 86 -19.24 -4.35 -7.85
N HIS A 87 -18.31 -3.57 -7.30
CA HIS A 87 -18.25 -3.29 -5.86
C HIS A 87 -18.18 -1.79 -5.59
N ALA A 88 -19.21 -1.27 -4.92
CA ALA A 88 -19.18 0.07 -4.37
C ALA A 88 -18.23 0.10 -3.16
N LEU A 89 -17.07 0.75 -3.33
CA LEU A 89 -16.06 0.88 -2.30
C LEU A 89 -16.42 2.00 -1.33
N ALA A 90 -16.19 1.77 -0.04
CA ALA A 90 -16.28 2.83 0.95
C ALA A 90 -15.14 3.86 0.71
N PRO A 91 -15.32 5.13 1.12
CA PRO A 91 -14.25 6.12 1.04
C PRO A 91 -12.98 5.61 1.71
N LEU A 92 -11.84 5.78 1.03
CA LEU A 92 -10.54 5.44 1.59
C LEU A 92 -10.22 6.37 2.78
N PRO A 93 -9.55 5.86 3.82
CA PRO A 93 -9.10 6.69 4.93
C PRO A 93 -8.06 7.71 4.45
N ALA A 94 -8.08 8.89 5.05
CA ALA A 94 -7.00 9.87 4.89
C ALA A 94 -5.70 9.32 5.52
N GLY A 95 -4.56 9.60 4.89
CA GLY A 95 -3.24 9.20 5.41
C GLY A 95 -2.92 7.70 5.28
N LEU A 96 -3.52 7.02 4.31
CA LEU A 96 -3.16 5.64 3.96
C LEU A 96 -1.67 5.55 3.61
N ARG A 97 -0.97 4.57 4.18
CA ARG A 97 0.47 4.37 3.93
C ARG A 97 0.65 3.27 2.89
N GLN A 98 1.63 3.40 2.01
CA GLN A 98 1.87 2.40 0.95
C GLN A 98 2.08 0.98 1.50
N ILE A 99 2.66 0.84 2.70
CA ILE A 99 2.85 -0.45 3.38
C ILE A 99 1.53 -1.18 3.69
N ASP A 100 0.42 -0.44 3.82
CA ASP A 100 -0.93 -0.94 4.14
C ASP A 100 -1.61 -1.59 2.91
N LEU A 101 -1.12 -1.32 1.69
CA LEU A 101 -1.65 -1.94 0.47
C LEU A 101 -1.31 -3.43 0.39
N VAL A 102 -0.11 -3.82 0.79
CA VAL A 102 0.35 -5.20 0.69
C VAL A 102 -0.52 -6.20 1.47
N PRO A 103 -0.83 -6.02 2.78
CA PRO A 103 -1.67 -6.96 3.51
C PRO A 103 -3.10 -6.95 2.96
N THR A 104 -3.59 -5.78 2.54
CA THR A 104 -4.91 -5.61 1.93
C THR A 104 -5.06 -6.42 0.64
N LEU A 105 -4.17 -6.20 -0.33
CA LEU A 105 -4.22 -6.87 -1.62
C LEU A 105 -3.94 -8.38 -1.49
N SER A 106 -3.05 -8.78 -0.57
CA SER A 106 -2.79 -10.20 -0.31
C SER A 106 -4.08 -10.92 0.09
N LEU A 107 -4.84 -10.36 1.04
CA LEU A 107 -6.06 -10.98 1.52
C LEU A 107 -7.21 -10.93 0.50
N LEU A 108 -7.32 -9.84 -0.28
CA LEU A 108 -8.30 -9.76 -1.38
C LEU A 108 -8.03 -10.82 -2.47
N LEU A 109 -6.77 -11.14 -2.72
CA LEU A 109 -6.35 -12.21 -3.63
C LEU A 109 -6.44 -13.62 -3.00
N GLY A 110 -6.87 -13.74 -1.74
CA GLY A 110 -6.87 -15.02 -1.02
C GLY A 110 -5.48 -15.57 -0.70
N LEU A 111 -4.45 -14.73 -0.71
CA LEU A 111 -3.05 -15.07 -0.46
C LEU A 111 -2.64 -14.76 0.98
N PRO A 112 -1.67 -15.50 1.55
CA PRO A 112 -1.10 -15.16 2.83
C PRO A 112 -0.33 -13.83 2.75
N ILE A 113 -0.47 -13.00 3.79
CA ILE A 113 0.27 -11.74 3.91
C ILE A 113 1.79 -12.03 3.97
N PRO A 114 2.62 -11.33 3.17
CA PRO A 114 4.07 -11.45 3.20
C PRO A 114 4.63 -11.33 4.62
N PHE A 115 5.53 -12.25 4.99
CA PHE A 115 5.97 -12.44 6.37
C PHE A 115 6.47 -11.16 7.06
N SER A 116 7.21 -10.32 6.35
CA SER A 116 7.84 -9.11 6.91
C SER A 116 6.99 -7.84 6.75
N ASN A 117 5.78 -7.94 6.23
CA ASN A 117 4.90 -6.78 6.16
C ASN A 117 4.41 -6.40 7.57
N LEU A 118 4.41 -5.09 7.87
CA LEU A 118 3.94 -4.52 9.13
C LEU A 118 2.85 -3.46 8.91
N GLY A 119 2.28 -3.44 7.70
CA GLY A 119 1.14 -2.61 7.37
C GLY A 119 -0.14 -3.12 8.02
N ILE A 120 -1.13 -2.25 8.04
CA ILE A 120 -2.48 -2.58 8.49
C ILE A 120 -3.39 -2.79 7.29
N VAL A 121 -4.40 -3.64 7.43
CA VAL A 121 -5.41 -3.80 6.38
C VAL A 121 -6.25 -2.53 6.21
N VAL A 122 -6.56 -2.19 4.98
CA VAL A 122 -7.44 -1.09 4.62
C VAL A 122 -8.87 -1.61 4.61
N GLU A 123 -9.53 -1.55 5.77
CA GLU A 123 -10.84 -2.15 6.00
C GLU A 123 -11.93 -1.69 5.01
N SER A 124 -11.83 -0.45 4.51
CA SER A 124 -12.78 0.13 3.54
C SER A 124 -12.81 -0.59 2.18
N LEU A 125 -11.80 -1.43 1.89
CA LEU A 125 -11.74 -2.24 0.67
C LEU A 125 -12.33 -3.64 0.85
N PHE A 126 -12.71 -4.04 2.06
CA PHE A 126 -13.35 -5.32 2.32
C PHE A 126 -14.87 -5.17 2.45
N PRO A 127 -15.66 -6.18 2.03
CA PRO A 127 -17.05 -6.28 2.43
C PRO A 127 -17.17 -6.25 3.97
N PRO A 128 -18.21 -5.61 4.55
CA PRO A 128 -18.31 -5.44 6.00
C PRO A 128 -18.23 -6.75 6.81
N HIS A 129 -18.71 -7.86 6.24
CA HIS A 129 -18.68 -9.18 6.88
C HIS A 129 -17.30 -9.87 6.82
N LEU A 130 -16.37 -9.36 5.99
CA LEU A 130 -15.00 -9.88 5.86
C LEU A 130 -13.95 -8.96 6.50
N ALA A 131 -14.27 -7.69 6.76
CA ALA A 131 -13.33 -6.73 7.32
C ALA A 131 -12.75 -7.21 8.67
N GLU A 132 -13.59 -7.69 9.58
CA GLU A 132 -13.15 -8.23 10.88
C GLU A 132 -12.20 -9.43 10.71
N GLN A 133 -12.53 -10.33 9.78
CA GLN A 133 -11.68 -11.48 9.46
C GLN A 133 -10.33 -11.04 8.87
N ALA A 134 -10.32 -10.03 8.00
CA ALA A 134 -9.10 -9.49 7.42
C ALA A 134 -8.19 -8.88 8.50
N VAL A 135 -8.76 -8.12 9.44
CA VAL A 135 -8.03 -7.58 10.59
C VAL A 135 -7.44 -8.69 11.45
N ALA A 136 -8.21 -9.74 11.75
CA ALA A 136 -7.73 -10.88 12.53
C ALA A 136 -6.56 -11.61 11.84
N LEU A 137 -6.62 -11.81 10.52
CA LEU A 137 -5.54 -12.44 9.74
C LEU A 137 -4.27 -11.58 9.70
N ASN A 138 -4.42 -10.26 9.58
CA ASN A 138 -3.30 -9.32 9.63
C ASN A 138 -2.65 -9.28 11.02
N TYR A 139 -3.44 -9.25 12.09
CA TYR A 139 -2.94 -9.37 13.46
C TYR A 139 -2.14 -10.67 13.65
N GLU A 140 -2.67 -11.81 13.21
CA GLU A 140 -1.97 -13.10 13.34
C GLU A 140 -0.65 -13.14 12.57
N GLN A 141 -0.58 -12.52 11.39
CA GLN A 141 0.67 -12.41 10.65
C GLN A 141 1.70 -11.53 11.40
N VAL A 142 1.32 -10.35 11.90
CA VAL A 142 2.22 -9.47 12.65
C VAL A 142 2.69 -10.13 13.96
N ARG A 143 1.76 -10.80 14.67
CA ARG A 143 2.07 -11.58 15.88
C ARG A 143 3.09 -12.68 15.59
N ARG A 144 2.92 -13.39 14.47
CA ARG A 144 3.87 -14.41 14.01
C ARG A 144 5.24 -13.81 13.67
N PHE A 145 5.28 -12.67 12.99
CA PHE A 145 6.53 -11.94 12.73
C PHE A 145 7.26 -11.60 14.04
N ALA A 146 6.57 -10.96 14.99
CA ALA A 146 7.15 -10.56 16.28
C ALA A 146 7.66 -11.77 17.08
N SER A 147 6.85 -12.84 17.16
CA SER A 147 7.23 -14.07 17.87
C SER A 147 8.47 -14.73 17.26
N THR A 148 8.56 -14.74 15.93
CA THR A 148 9.70 -15.31 15.20
C THR A 148 10.95 -14.46 15.42
N TYR A 149 10.81 -13.13 15.35
CA TYR A 149 11.92 -12.20 15.58
C TYR A 149 12.50 -12.33 16.99
N ALA A 150 11.64 -12.41 18.02
CA ALA A 150 12.10 -12.59 19.40
C ALA A 150 12.75 -13.95 19.62
N SER A 151 12.19 -15.02 19.05
CA SER A 151 12.78 -16.36 19.14
C SER A 151 14.17 -16.45 18.47
N ALA A 152 14.40 -15.65 17.43
CA ALA A 152 15.70 -15.56 16.75
C ALA A 152 16.72 -14.68 17.51
N ASN A 153 16.29 -13.88 18.48
CA ASN A 153 17.13 -12.97 19.26
C ASN A 153 17.01 -13.30 20.76
N PRO A 154 17.55 -14.44 21.24
CA PRO A 154 17.34 -14.91 22.61
C PRO A 154 17.94 -14.01 23.70
N SER A 155 18.80 -13.06 23.37
CA SER A 155 19.25 -11.99 24.28
C SER A 155 18.19 -10.90 24.51
N PHE A 156 17.04 -10.98 23.84
CA PHE A 156 15.93 -10.04 23.91
C PHE A 156 14.73 -10.70 24.60
N GLU A 157 14.61 -10.51 25.91
CA GLU A 157 13.43 -10.92 26.70
C GLU A 157 12.30 -9.90 26.50
N ILE A 158 11.26 -10.23 25.70
CA ILE A 158 10.07 -9.36 25.54
C ILE A 158 9.43 -9.02 26.92
N SER A 159 9.54 -9.94 27.87
CA SER A 159 9.00 -9.81 29.23
C SER A 159 9.62 -8.65 30.02
N GLU A 160 10.89 -8.31 29.75
CA GLU A 160 11.63 -7.28 30.48
C GLU A 160 11.22 -5.84 30.07
N ILE A 161 10.71 -5.64 28.85
CA ILE A 161 10.34 -4.31 28.34
C ILE A 161 8.92 -3.90 28.75
N ILE A 162 7.96 -4.83 28.77
CA ILE A 162 6.58 -4.53 29.20
C ILE A 162 6.56 -4.06 30.67
N ALA A 163 7.51 -4.52 31.49
CA ALA A 163 7.68 -4.05 32.87
C ALA A 163 8.34 -2.66 32.95
N HIS A 164 9.25 -2.32 32.03
CA HIS A 164 10.01 -1.06 32.07
C HIS A 164 9.24 0.15 31.53
N ASP A 165 8.27 -0.05 30.63
CA ASP A 165 7.57 1.06 29.93
C ASP A 165 6.40 1.69 30.72
N THR A 166 6.14 1.22 31.94
CA THR A 166 5.23 1.93 32.87
C THR A 166 5.94 2.91 33.79
N THR A 167 7.27 3.01 33.76
CA THR A 167 8.01 3.81 34.77
C THR A 167 9.20 4.64 34.28
N SER A 168 9.63 4.63 33.03
CA SER A 168 10.83 5.41 32.65
C SER A 168 10.84 5.97 31.23
N THR A 169 10.37 7.21 31.08
CA THR A 169 10.39 8.01 29.84
C THR A 169 11.72 8.75 29.60
N ALA A 170 12.85 8.22 30.08
CA ALA A 170 14.13 8.90 29.92
C ALA A 170 15.27 7.90 29.74
N GLU A 171 15.60 7.63 28.48
CA GLU A 171 16.90 7.31 27.90
C GLU A 171 16.76 6.26 26.81
N GLN A 172 17.58 6.41 25.76
CA GLN A 172 17.69 5.61 24.53
C GLN A 172 16.80 6.17 23.41
N LEU A 173 17.32 6.83 22.37
CA LEU A 173 18.54 6.56 21.61
C LEU A 173 19.13 7.87 21.04
N ARG A 174 20.45 8.05 21.18
CA ARG A 174 21.29 8.88 20.31
C ARG A 174 22.07 7.96 19.39
#